data_AF-A0A6G7XTA6-F1
#
_entry.id   AF-A0A6G7XTA6-F1
#
_cell.length_a   1.000
_cell.length_b   1.000
_cell.length_c   1.000
_cell.angle_alpha   90.00
_cell.angle_beta   90.00
_cell.angle_gamma   90.00
#
_symmetry.space_group_name_H-M   'P 1'
#
loop_
_entity.id
_entity.type
_entity.pdbx_description
1 polymer ?
#
loop_
_entity_poly.entity_id
_entity_poly.type
_entity_poly.pdbx_seq_one_letter_code
_entity_poly.pdbx_strand_id
1 'polypeptide(L)'
;MRGAYKVLASVLAVQIVVQAAAMVWAIAGLYNFVDGGGTFDKSLMEEGSESPFPEVAGFAVHFMNGALIVVVALVLLIVSFFAKVPKGVPAAGAIFGLALLQFALGIAGHSLPFAGMLHGVNALLLFGATLHATRLPGKATTVDQTHAAPARV
;
A
#
# COMPACT_ATOMS: atom_id res chain seq x y z
N MET A 1 -7.63 -9.83 17.49
CA MET A 1 -7.52 -9.18 16.17
C MET A 1 -6.34 -9.64 15.30
N ARG A 2 -5.73 -10.81 15.54
CA ARG A 2 -4.56 -11.25 14.78
C ARG A 2 -4.84 -11.56 13.30
N GLY A 3 -5.97 -12.21 13.00
CA GLY A 3 -6.38 -12.47 11.62
C GLY A 3 -6.63 -11.17 10.85
N ALA A 4 -7.44 -10.27 11.43
CA ALA A 4 -7.70 -8.94 10.87
C ALA A 4 -6.42 -8.16 10.58
N TYR A 5 -5.45 -8.15 11.51
CA TYR A 5 -4.14 -7.54 11.30
C TYR A 5 -3.42 -8.09 10.05
N LYS A 6 -3.36 -9.41 9.89
CA LYS A 6 -2.69 -10.04 8.75
C LYS A 6 -3.43 -9.78 7.43
N VAL A 7 -4.76 -9.82 7.44
CA VAL A 7 -5.59 -9.51 6.28
C VAL A 7 -5.36 -8.06 5.85
N LEU A 8 -5.46 -7.11 6.77
CA LEU A 8 -5.24 -5.69 6.47
C LEU A 8 -3.83 -5.41 5.94
N ALA A 9 -2.80 -6.02 6.53
CA ALA A 9 -1.43 -5.91 6.01
C ALA A 9 -1.31 -6.51 4.58
N SER A 10 -2.01 -7.61 4.30
CA SER A 10 -2.02 -8.22 2.96
C SER A 10 -2.80 -7.38 1.95
N VAL A 11 -3.93 -6.79 2.36
CA VAL A 11 -4.72 -5.87 1.53
C VAL A 11 -3.87 -4.68 1.14
N LEU A 12 -3.14 -4.06 2.06
CA LEU A 12 -2.22 -2.96 1.74
C LEU A 12 -1.18 -3.37 0.70
N ALA A 13 -0.57 -4.55 0.85
CA ALA A 13 0.40 -5.05 -0.13
C ALA A 13 -0.21 -5.16 -1.53
N VAL A 14 -1.42 -5.71 -1.64
CA VAL A 14 -2.16 -5.81 -2.93
C VAL A 14 -2.50 -4.43 -3.48
N GLN A 15 -2.96 -3.50 -2.64
CA GLN A 15 -3.30 -2.15 -3.07
C GLN A 15 -2.10 -1.41 -3.65
N ILE A 16 -0.91 -1.57 -3.08
CA ILE A 16 0.33 -0.96 -3.61
C ILE A 16 0.68 -1.55 -4.98
N VAL A 17 0.51 -2.86 -5.17
CA VAL A 17 0.71 -3.51 -6.48
C VAL A 17 -0.28 -3.00 -7.51
N VAL A 18 -1.57 -2.93 -7.17
CA VAL A 18 -2.61 -2.40 -8.07
C VAL A 18 -2.33 -0.93 -8.43
N GLN A 19 -1.90 -0.12 -7.46
CA GLN A 19 -1.54 1.28 -7.70
C GLN A 19 -0.36 1.43 -8.66
N ALA A 20 0.67 0.60 -8.51
CA ALA A 20 1.83 0.61 -9.40
C ALA A 20 1.44 0.14 -10.81
N ALA A 21 0.67 -0.94 -10.91
CA ALA A 21 0.18 -1.48 -12.18
C ALA A 21 -0.68 -0.46 -12.94
N ALA A 22 -1.60 0.23 -12.25
CA ALA A 22 -2.46 1.26 -12.84
C ALA A 22 -1.64 2.42 -13.43
N MET A 23 -0.59 2.87 -12.73
CA MET A 23 0.28 3.94 -13.22
C MET A 23 1.10 3.49 -14.43
N VAL A 24 1.67 2.27 -14.42
CA VAL A 24 2.39 1.74 -15.58
C VAL A 24 1.47 1.58 -16.78
N TRP A 25 0.24 1.10 -16.57
CA TRP A 25 -0.77 0.99 -17.62
C TRP A 25 -1.12 2.37 -18.23
N ALA A 26 -1.37 3.39 -17.39
CA ALA A 26 -1.61 4.75 -17.87
C ALA A 26 -0.45 5.30 -18.69
N ILE A 27 0.79 5.16 -18.20
CA ILE A 27 1.97 5.66 -18.90
C ILE A 27 2.22 4.90 -20.21
N ALA A 28 2.04 3.57 -20.24
CA ALA A 28 2.18 2.78 -21.46
C ALA A 28 1.12 3.15 -22.51
N GLY A 29 -0.14 3.33 -22.09
CA GLY A 29 -1.20 3.83 -22.98
C GLY A 29 -0.91 5.24 -23.50
N LEU A 30 -0.35 6.12 -22.65
CA LEU A 30 0.03 7.47 -23.04
C LEU A 30 1.07 7.47 -24.16
N TYR A 31 2.08 6.60 -24.10
CA TYR A 31 3.03 6.43 -25.20
C TYR A 31 2.32 6.06 -26.50
N ASN A 32 1.44 5.05 -26.48
CA ASN A 32 0.69 4.63 -27.67
C ASN A 32 -0.22 5.75 -28.21
N PHE A 33 -0.86 6.51 -27.32
CA PHE A 33 -1.72 7.63 -27.69
C PHE A 33 -0.93 8.73 -28.42
N VAL A 34 0.24 9.09 -27.87
CA VAL A 34 1.13 10.09 -28.48
C VAL A 34 1.71 9.59 -29.80
N ASP A 35 2.16 8.33 -29.86
CA ASP A 35 2.67 7.71 -31.09
C ASP A 35 1.61 7.66 -32.20
N GLY A 36 0.34 7.52 -31.82
CA GLY A 36 -0.82 7.61 -32.72
C GLY A 36 -1.17 9.03 -33.17
N GLY A 37 -0.43 10.05 -32.74
CA GLY A 37 -0.68 11.46 -33.07
C GLY A 37 -1.58 12.20 -32.07
N GLY A 38 -1.90 11.59 -30.93
CA GLY A 38 -2.64 12.22 -29.84
C GLY A 38 -1.80 13.26 -29.09
N THR A 39 -2.46 14.30 -28.57
CA THR A 39 -1.84 15.31 -27.71
C THR A 39 -2.39 15.17 -26.31
N PHE A 40 -1.51 14.98 -25.32
CA PHE A 40 -1.89 14.94 -23.92
C PHE A 40 -1.69 16.30 -23.26
N ASP A 41 -2.80 16.95 -22.91
CA ASP A 41 -2.82 18.19 -22.17
C ASP A 41 -3.88 18.15 -21.05
N LYS A 42 -4.03 19.27 -20.34
CA LYS A 42 -4.92 19.38 -19.19
C LYS A 42 -6.38 19.03 -19.53
N SER A 43 -6.86 19.32 -20.74
CA SER A 43 -8.26 19.12 -21.12
C SER A 43 -8.70 17.65 -21.03
N LEU A 44 -7.77 16.72 -21.22
CA LEU A 44 -8.02 15.27 -21.11
C LEU A 44 -8.11 14.76 -19.67
N MET A 45 -7.76 15.59 -18.68
CA MET A 45 -7.83 15.25 -17.26
C MET A 45 -8.95 15.99 -16.53
N GLU A 46 -9.73 16.81 -17.24
CA GLU A 46 -10.87 17.53 -16.64
C GLU A 46 -12.08 16.60 -16.48
N GLU A 47 -12.81 16.82 -15.38
CA GLU A 47 -13.98 16.01 -15.04
C GLU A 47 -15.08 16.17 -16.10
N GLY A 48 -15.62 15.05 -16.58
CA GLY A 48 -16.63 15.04 -17.65
C GLY A 48 -16.06 15.09 -19.08
N SER A 49 -14.73 15.06 -19.25
CA SER A 49 -14.12 14.90 -20.58
C SER A 49 -14.28 13.47 -21.10
N GLU A 50 -14.74 13.32 -22.35
CA GLU A 50 -14.59 12.06 -23.07
C GLU A 50 -13.16 11.98 -23.62
N SER A 51 -12.30 11.25 -22.91
CA SER A 51 -10.92 11.05 -23.35
C SER A 51 -10.87 9.97 -24.44
N PRO A 52 -10.30 10.24 -25.63
CA PRO A 52 -9.99 9.20 -26.63
C PRO A 52 -8.87 8.25 -26.16
N PHE A 53 -8.28 8.53 -25.01
CA PHE A 53 -7.23 7.79 -24.32
C PHE A 53 -7.82 7.16 -23.04
N PRO A 54 -8.33 5.92 -23.09
CA PRO A 54 -9.05 5.31 -21.97
C PRO A 54 -8.14 4.99 -20.77
N GLU A 55 -6.84 4.75 -20.99
CA GLU A 55 -5.90 4.46 -19.91
C GLU A 55 -5.59 5.68 -19.02
N VAL A 56 -6.11 6.88 -19.35
CA VAL A 56 -6.12 8.04 -18.45
C VAL A 56 -6.74 7.69 -17.09
N ALA A 57 -7.68 6.74 -17.07
CA ALA A 57 -8.27 6.20 -15.86
C ALA A 57 -7.22 5.64 -14.87
N GLY A 58 -6.08 5.15 -15.36
CA GLY A 58 -5.00 4.66 -14.50
C GLY A 58 -4.39 5.74 -13.61
N PHE A 59 -4.33 7.00 -14.08
CA PHE A 59 -3.93 8.13 -13.22
C PHE A 59 -4.93 8.37 -12.09
N ALA A 60 -6.23 8.35 -12.40
CA ALA A 60 -7.29 8.52 -11.41
C ALA A 60 -7.29 7.36 -10.39
N VAL A 61 -7.17 6.12 -10.85
CA VAL A 61 -7.06 4.93 -10.00
C VAL A 61 -5.83 5.03 -9.09
N HIS A 62 -4.68 5.42 -9.63
CA HIS A 62 -3.46 5.60 -8.84
C HIS A 62 -3.65 6.62 -7.71
N PHE A 63 -4.24 7.78 -8.01
CA PHE A 63 -4.52 8.83 -7.04
C PHE A 63 -5.52 8.39 -5.96
N MET A 64 -6.70 7.89 -6.36
CA MET A 64 -7.76 7.49 -5.43
C MET A 64 -7.34 6.33 -4.53
N ASN A 65 -6.66 5.33 -5.09
CA ASN A 65 -6.15 4.21 -4.30
C ASN A 65 -5.06 4.65 -3.31
N GLY A 66 -4.31 5.72 -3.61
CA GLY A 66 -3.33 6.31 -2.69
C GLY A 66 -3.96 6.85 -1.41
N ALA A 67 -5.10 7.54 -1.53
CA ALA A 67 -5.88 7.96 -0.36
C ALA A 67 -6.40 6.76 0.44
N LEU A 68 -6.87 5.71 -0.26
CA LEU A 68 -7.38 4.50 0.38
C LEU A 68 -6.28 3.74 1.15
N ILE A 69 -5.04 3.68 0.64
CA ILE A 69 -3.89 3.09 1.34
C ILE A 69 -3.68 3.77 2.70
N VAL A 70 -3.77 5.09 2.78
CA VAL A 70 -3.62 5.83 4.05
C VAL A 70 -4.71 5.43 5.05
N VAL A 71 -5.96 5.34 4.59
CA VAL A 71 -7.10 4.94 5.44
C VAL A 71 -6.93 3.51 5.95
N VAL A 72 -6.59 2.56 5.07
CA VAL A 72 -6.38 1.16 5.46
C VAL A 72 -5.17 1.01 6.40
N ALA A 73 -4.11 1.78 6.20
CA ALA A 73 -2.96 1.81 7.09
C ALA A 73 -3.31 2.35 8.49
N LEU A 74 -4.17 3.37 8.57
CA LEU A 74 -4.70 3.85 9.85
C LEU A 74 -5.54 2.78 10.55
N VAL A 75 -6.42 2.10 9.82
CA VAL A 75 -7.21 0.98 10.36
C VAL A 75 -6.29 -0.15 10.85
N LEU A 76 -5.24 -0.49 10.10
CA LEU A 76 -4.24 -1.46 10.53
C LEU A 76 -3.56 -1.02 11.83
N LEU A 77 -3.18 0.26 11.96
CA LEU A 77 -2.59 0.81 13.17
C LEU A 77 -3.56 0.68 14.36
N ILE A 78 -4.81 1.07 14.21
CA ILE A 78 -5.84 0.91 15.26
C ILE A 78 -5.99 -0.57 15.65
N VAL A 79 -6.11 -1.45 14.67
CA VAL A 79 -6.26 -2.90 14.88
C VAL A 79 -5.03 -3.51 15.56
N SER A 80 -3.83 -2.97 15.32
CA SER A 80 -2.57 -3.50 15.84
C SER A 80 -2.52 -3.50 17.37
N PHE A 81 -3.14 -2.51 18.03
CA PHE A 81 -3.21 -2.43 19.50
C PHE A 81 -3.96 -3.63 20.12
N PHE A 82 -4.89 -4.22 19.37
CA PHE A 82 -5.71 -5.35 19.80
C PHE A 82 -5.27 -6.70 19.19
N ALA A 83 -4.25 -6.69 18.33
CA ALA A 83 -3.83 -7.86 17.56
C ALA A 83 -3.03 -8.87 18.40
N LYS A 84 -2.40 -8.42 19.50
CA LYS A 84 -1.49 -9.23 20.34
C LYS A 84 -0.37 -9.90 19.51
N VAL A 85 0.07 -9.23 18.46
CA VAL A 85 1.20 -9.62 17.61
C VAL A 85 2.46 -8.94 18.17
N PRO A 86 3.48 -9.70 18.62
CA PRO A 86 4.78 -9.14 18.99
C PRO A 86 5.31 -8.23 17.88
N LYS A 87 5.74 -7.01 18.24
CA LYS A 87 6.17 -5.96 17.30
C LYS A 87 5.09 -5.51 16.28
N GLY A 88 3.82 -5.91 16.45
CA GLY A 88 2.74 -5.57 15.53
C GLY A 88 2.40 -4.08 15.51
N VAL A 89 2.36 -3.43 16.68
CA VAL A 89 2.13 -1.98 16.81
C VAL A 89 3.24 -1.15 16.16
N PRO A 90 4.54 -1.33 16.49
CA PRO A 90 5.59 -0.55 15.83
C PRO A 90 5.66 -0.80 14.32
N ALA A 91 5.42 -2.03 13.86
CA ALA A 91 5.32 -2.31 12.41
C ALA A 91 4.15 -1.56 11.75
N ALA A 92 2.97 -1.55 12.36
CA ALA A 92 1.82 -0.81 11.84
C ALA A 92 2.03 0.71 11.87
N GLY A 93 2.71 1.23 12.91
CA GLY A 93 3.10 2.64 12.99
C GLY A 93 4.07 3.03 11.87
N ALA A 94 5.07 2.19 11.58
CA ALA A 94 5.98 2.39 10.45
C ALA A 94 5.24 2.38 9.12
N ILE A 95 4.33 1.42 8.90
CA ILE A 95 3.49 1.34 7.69
C ILE A 95 2.64 2.61 7.54
N PHE A 96 1.99 3.07 8.61
CA PHE A 96 1.18 4.29 8.57
C PHE A 96 2.02 5.54 8.28
N GLY A 97 3.18 5.68 8.92
CA GLY A 97 4.12 6.78 8.65
C GLY A 97 4.61 6.79 7.21
N LEU A 98 4.99 5.62 6.67
CA LEU A 98 5.39 5.45 5.27
C LEU A 98 4.22 5.77 4.32
N ALA A 99 2.98 5.41 4.65
CA ALA A 99 1.80 5.74 3.85
C ALA A 99 1.52 7.25 3.81
N LEU A 100 1.65 7.96 4.94
CA LEU A 100 1.55 9.42 4.97
C LEU A 100 2.65 10.08 4.14
N LEU A 101 3.90 9.62 4.31
CA LEU A 101 5.02 10.11 3.51
C LEU A 101 4.81 9.84 2.01
N GLN A 102 4.29 8.66 1.65
CA GLN A 102 3.96 8.30 0.28
C GLN A 102 2.97 9.27 -0.33
N PHE A 103 1.86 9.55 0.38
CA PHE A 103 0.82 10.45 -0.07
C PHE A 103 1.36 11.89 -0.24
N ALA A 104 2.11 12.37 0.74
CA ALA A 104 2.74 13.70 0.68
C ALA A 104 3.71 13.84 -0.51
N LEU A 105 4.55 12.84 -0.75
CA LEU A 105 5.46 12.82 -1.91
C LEU A 105 4.71 12.77 -3.24
N GLY A 106 3.58 12.07 -3.29
CA GLY A 106 2.72 12.01 -4.48
C GLY A 106 2.15 13.38 -4.84
N ILE A 107 1.58 14.09 -3.86
CA ILE A 107 1.08 15.46 -4.03
C ILE A 107 2.23 16.42 -4.40
N ALA A 108 3.37 16.33 -3.72
CA ALA A 108 4.54 17.16 -4.02
C ALA A 108 5.08 16.93 -5.43
N GLY A 109 4.91 15.73 -6.00
CA GLY A 109 5.28 15.39 -7.37
C GLY A 109 4.63 16.28 -8.44
N HIS A 110 3.47 16.88 -8.14
CA HIS A 110 2.76 17.76 -9.08
C HIS A 110 3.49 19.11 -9.30
N SER A 111 4.39 19.50 -8.38
CA SER A 111 5.19 20.72 -8.50
C SER A 111 6.70 20.46 -8.50
N LEU A 112 7.13 19.33 -7.93
CA LEU A 112 8.53 18.93 -7.81
C LEU A 112 8.71 17.54 -8.41
N PRO A 113 9.05 17.40 -9.71
CA PRO A 113 9.16 16.10 -10.38
C PRO A 113 10.08 15.10 -9.67
N PHE A 114 11.15 15.59 -9.03
CA PHE A 114 12.07 14.76 -8.23
C PHE A 114 11.37 14.03 -7.06
N ALA A 115 10.31 14.63 -6.47
CA ALA A 115 9.51 13.98 -5.44
C ALA A 115 8.81 12.71 -5.95
N GLY A 116 8.53 12.61 -7.25
CA GLY A 116 8.00 11.40 -7.89
C GLY A 116 8.97 10.21 -7.82
N MET A 117 10.28 10.45 -7.93
CA MET A 117 11.27 9.38 -7.75
C MET A 117 11.32 8.90 -6.30
N LEU A 118 11.31 9.82 -5.34
CA LEU A 118 11.25 9.48 -3.91
C LEU A 118 9.95 8.74 -3.57
N HIS A 119 8.83 9.14 -4.17
CA HIS A 119 7.55 8.46 -4.07
C HIS A 119 7.67 7.00 -4.56
N GLY A 120 8.31 6.75 -5.71
CA GLY A 120 8.55 5.39 -6.20
C GLY A 120 9.38 4.53 -5.23
N VAL A 121 10.46 5.09 -4.67
CA VAL A 121 11.29 4.38 -3.68
C VAL A 121 10.52 4.10 -2.39
N ASN A 122 9.78 5.07 -1.88
CA ASN A 122 8.99 4.92 -0.66
C ASN A 122 7.84 3.90 -0.84
N ALA A 123 7.30 3.75 -2.05
CA ALA A 123 6.31 2.70 -2.36
C ALA A 123 6.88 1.30 -2.13
N LEU A 124 8.12 1.06 -2.54
CA LEU A 124 8.80 -0.22 -2.35
C LEU A 124 9.10 -0.50 -0.87
N LEU A 125 9.49 0.52 -0.11
CA LEU A 125 9.68 0.42 1.34
C LEU A 125 8.37 0.09 2.05
N LEU A 126 7.29 0.80 1.70
CA LEU A 126 5.95 0.56 2.23
C LEU A 126 5.47 -0.87 1.89
N PHE A 127 5.65 -1.30 0.65
CA PHE A 127 5.32 -2.67 0.23
C PHE A 127 6.12 -3.71 1.05
N GLY A 128 7.44 -3.55 1.17
CA GLY A 128 8.28 -4.44 1.97
C GLY A 128 7.86 -4.48 3.44
N ALA A 129 7.51 -3.33 4.03
CA ALA A 129 7.01 -3.24 5.40
C ALA A 129 5.68 -3.99 5.59
N THR A 130 4.75 -3.89 4.62
CA THR A 130 3.48 -4.62 4.68
C THR A 130 3.71 -6.13 4.60
N LEU A 131 4.58 -6.60 3.70
CA LEU A 131 4.94 -8.02 3.63
C LEU A 131 5.60 -8.51 4.92
N HIS A 132 6.49 -7.70 5.51
CA HIS A 132 7.10 -8.03 6.79
C HIS A 132 6.04 -8.19 7.90
N ALA A 133 5.08 -7.27 7.97
CA ALA A 133 3.99 -7.33 8.95
C ALA A 133 3.13 -8.61 8.83
N THR A 134 2.85 -9.09 7.61
CA THR A 134 2.08 -10.34 7.41
C THR A 134 2.78 -11.58 8.02
N ARG A 135 4.12 -11.54 8.08
CA ARG A 135 4.98 -12.64 8.53
C ARG A 135 5.27 -12.62 10.03
N LEU A 136 4.86 -11.57 10.76
CA LEU A 136 5.10 -11.51 12.20
C LEU A 136 4.45 -12.70 12.94
N PRO A 137 5.19 -13.36 13.86
CA PRO A 137 4.68 -14.50 14.60
C PRO A 137 3.60 -14.05 15.59
N GLY A 138 2.79 -15.00 16.06
CA GLY A 138 1.90 -14.74 17.18
C GLY A 138 2.67 -14.83 18.48
N LYS A 139 2.15 -14.22 19.55
CA LYS A 139 2.64 -14.56 20.88
C LYS A 139 2.42 -16.06 21.09
N ALA A 140 3.48 -16.82 21.33
CA ALA A 140 3.35 -18.24 21.64
C ALA A 140 2.52 -18.35 22.92
N THR A 141 1.42 -19.11 22.86
CA THR A 141 0.76 -19.56 24.08
C THR A 141 1.70 -20.62 24.64
N THR A 142 2.38 -20.33 25.74
CA THR A 142 3.07 -21.35 26.53
C THR A 142 2.03 -22.40 26.91
N VAL A 143 1.98 -23.50 26.16
CA VAL A 143 1.31 -24.71 26.61
C VAL A 143 2.19 -25.22 27.72
N ASP A 144 1.68 -25.11 28.93
CA ASP A 144 2.31 -25.62 30.13
C ASP A 144 2.58 -27.13 29.95
N GLN A 145 3.85 -27.50 29.73
CA GLN A 145 4.27 -28.89 29.58
C GLN A 145 4.54 -29.56 30.95
N THR A 146 4.05 -29.02 32.07
CA THR A 146 4.36 -29.56 33.41
C THR A 146 3.59 -30.81 33.83
N HIS A 147 2.86 -31.51 32.95
CA HIS A 147 2.09 -32.72 33.33
C HIS A 147 2.46 -34.03 32.62
N ALA A 148 3.64 -34.13 32.01
CA ALA A 148 4.15 -35.42 31.50
C ALA A 148 5.36 -35.91 32.30
N ALA A 149 5.15 -36.24 33.58
CA ALA A 149 6.05 -37.14 34.30
C ALA A 149 5.42 -38.56 34.31
N PRO A 150 5.93 -39.52 33.52
CA PRO A 150 5.56 -40.91 33.76
C PRO A 150 6.22 -41.40 35.05
N ALA A 151 5.42 -41.92 35.96
CA ALA A 151 5.86 -42.56 37.18
C ALA A 151 6.86 -43.68 36.86
N ARG A 152 8.00 -43.67 37.56
CA ARG A 152 8.89 -44.84 37.62
C ARG A 152 8.19 -45.96 38.38
N VAL A 153 8.14 -47.15 37.79
CA VAL A 153 8.09 -48.44 38.48
C VAL A 153 9.09 -49.35 37.79
#